data_AF-A0A7J9Q871-F1
#
_entry.id   AF-A0A7J9Q871-F1
#
_cell.length_a   1.000
_cell.length_b   1.000
_cell.length_c   1.000
_cell.angle_alpha   90.00
_cell.angle_beta   90.00
_cell.angle_gamma   90.00
#
_symmetry.space_group_name_H-M   'P 1'
#
loop_
_entity.id
_entity.type
_entity.pdbx_description
1 polymer ?
#
loop_
_entity_poly.entity_id
_entity_poly.type
_entity_poly.pdbx_seq_one_letter_code
_entity_poly.pdbx_strand_id
1 'polypeptide(L)'
;PELQKAKIRTSQKLSESFIVHPYHTAIVGGDSLVLERTDFSARIAYVDYDGTKVFDAYQQQTPKTHSERTEFVQNNAPKIVAGLTMLEKFFEALKRDAVDELMMLKNNVRIPN
;
A
#
# COMPACT_ATOMS: atom_id res chain seq x y z
N PRO A 1 8.13 -8.16 9.13
CA PRO A 1 7.74 -8.93 10.35
C PRO A 1 6.22 -9.03 10.51
N GLU A 2 5.53 -7.94 10.20
CA GLU A 2 4.09 -7.70 10.32
C GLU A 2 3.27 -8.53 9.32
N LEU A 3 3.72 -8.65 8.07
CA LEU A 3 3.10 -9.54 7.08
C LEU A 3 3.10 -11.01 7.53
N GLN A 4 4.22 -11.47 8.10
CA GLN A 4 4.32 -12.84 8.62
C GLN A 4 3.40 -13.07 9.83
N LYS A 5 3.25 -12.07 10.72
CA LYS A 5 2.30 -12.11 11.85
C LYS A 5 0.86 -12.16 11.36
N ALA A 6 0.52 -11.37 10.34
CA ALA A 6 -0.77 -11.40 9.66
C ALA A 6 -1.02 -12.67 8.82
N LYS A 7 -0.12 -13.68 8.91
CA LYS A 7 -0.17 -14.94 8.15
C LYS A 7 -0.13 -14.74 6.62
N ILE A 8 0.34 -13.59 6.15
CA ILE A 8 0.59 -13.29 4.75
C ILE A 8 2.02 -13.73 4.45
N ARG A 9 2.17 -14.87 3.76
CA ARG A 9 3.48 -15.50 3.50
C ARG A 9 3.82 -15.64 2.01
N THR A 10 2.91 -15.23 1.13
CA THR A 10 3.08 -15.32 -0.32
C THR A 10 2.51 -14.07 -0.98
N SER A 11 2.99 -13.77 -2.19
CA SER A 11 2.47 -12.69 -3.04
C SER A 11 0.99 -12.85 -3.38
N GLN A 12 0.54 -14.10 -3.54
CA GLN A 12 -0.88 -14.43 -3.76
C GLN A 12 -1.73 -14.02 -2.55
N LYS A 13 -1.30 -14.42 -1.34
CA LYS A 13 -2.02 -14.08 -0.11
C LYS A 13 -2.02 -12.57 0.14
N LEU A 14 -0.93 -11.90 -0.19
CA LEU A 14 -0.83 -10.44 -0.11
C LEU A 14 -1.84 -9.76 -1.05
N SER A 15 -1.94 -10.24 -2.29
CA SER A 15 -2.89 -9.72 -3.28
C SER A 15 -4.34 -9.93 -2.84
N GLU A 16 -4.68 -11.12 -2.34
CA GLU A 16 -5.99 -11.40 -1.74
C GLU A 16 -6.29 -10.45 -0.57
N SER A 17 -5.32 -10.25 0.33
CA SER A 17 -5.47 -9.37 1.49
C SER A 17 -5.77 -7.93 1.08
N PHE A 18 -5.15 -7.42 0.02
CA PHE A 18 -5.43 -6.08 -0.50
C PHE A 18 -6.84 -5.93 -1.10
N ILE A 19 -7.37 -6.99 -1.71
CA ILE A 19 -8.72 -7.00 -2.32
C ILE A 19 -9.81 -7.00 -1.24
N VAL A 20 -9.66 -7.83 -0.21
CA VAL A 20 -10.66 -7.99 0.87
C VAL A 20 -10.57 -6.90 1.94
N HIS A 21 -9.47 -6.14 1.98
CA HIS A 21 -9.34 -5.03 2.92
C HIS A 21 -10.36 -3.92 2.58
N PRO A 22 -10.96 -3.25 3.59
CA PRO A 22 -11.89 -2.13 3.38
C PRO A 22 -11.31 -0.93 2.59
N TYR A 23 -10.02 -0.98 2.25
CA TYR A 23 -9.35 0.04 1.45
C TYR A 23 -9.30 -0.29 -0.05
N HIS A 24 -9.87 -1.43 -0.46
CA HIS A 24 -10.19 -1.85 -1.84
C HIS A 24 -9.15 -1.45 -2.90
N THR A 25 -7.92 -1.95 -2.77
CA THR A 25 -6.88 -1.76 -3.79
C THR A 25 -6.90 -2.93 -4.78
N ALA A 26 -7.19 -2.66 -6.06
CA ALA A 26 -7.07 -3.65 -7.12
C ALA A 26 -5.60 -3.89 -7.48
N ILE A 27 -5.13 -5.14 -7.37
CA ILE A 27 -3.73 -5.51 -7.61
C ILE A 27 -3.70 -6.75 -8.50
N VAL A 28 -2.81 -6.73 -9.49
CA VAL A 28 -2.50 -7.92 -10.28
C VAL A 28 -1.36 -8.66 -9.58
N GLY A 29 -1.70 -9.76 -8.92
CA GLY A 29 -0.69 -10.71 -8.45
C GLY A 29 0.05 -11.26 -9.66
N GLY A 30 1.35 -10.97 -9.76
CA GLY A 30 2.22 -11.61 -10.74
C GLY A 30 2.86 -12.84 -10.12
N ASP A 31 2.88 -13.95 -10.86
CA ASP A 31 3.90 -14.97 -10.63
C ASP A 31 5.24 -14.37 -11.05
N SER A 32 6.08 -14.06 -10.07
CA SER A 32 7.44 -13.63 -10.33
C SER A 32 8.27 -14.87 -10.69
N LEU A 33 8.35 -15.17 -11.99
CA LEU A 33 9.35 -16.09 -12.51
C LEU A 33 10.73 -15.63 -12.00
N VAL A 34 11.46 -16.52 -11.30
CA VAL A 34 12.83 -16.31 -10.76
C VAL A 34 12.92 -15.61 -9.37
N LEU A 35 11.82 -15.42 -8.63
CA LEU A 35 11.91 -15.04 -7.20
C LEU A 35 11.68 -16.23 -6.27
N GLU A 36 12.37 -16.27 -5.12
CA GLU A 36 12.09 -17.28 -4.11
C GLU A 36 10.68 -17.09 -3.55
N ARG A 37 10.00 -18.18 -3.16
CA ARG A 37 8.62 -18.09 -2.64
C ARG A 37 8.48 -17.24 -1.37
N THR A 38 9.59 -16.94 -0.71
CA THR A 38 9.71 -16.06 0.45
C THR A 38 9.78 -14.58 0.10
N ASP A 39 10.02 -14.25 -1.17
CA ASP A 39 10.07 -12.87 -1.64
C ASP A 39 8.66 -12.39 -1.99
N PHE A 40 8.24 -11.32 -1.34
CA PHE A 40 6.99 -10.66 -1.68
C PHE A 40 7.19 -9.79 -2.92
N SER A 41 6.42 -10.08 -3.96
CA SER A 41 6.38 -9.27 -5.17
C SER A 41 4.95 -8.77 -5.40
N ALA A 42 4.80 -7.46 -5.58
CA ALA A 42 3.53 -6.87 -5.96
C ALA A 42 3.75 -5.94 -7.16
N ARG A 43 2.86 -6.00 -8.14
CA ARG A 43 2.78 -5.02 -9.23
C ARG A 43 1.53 -4.19 -9.02
N ILE A 44 1.73 -2.91 -8.74
CA ILE A 44 0.64 -1.97 -8.53
C ILE A 44 0.60 -1.05 -9.74
N ALA A 45 -0.54 -1.03 -10.43
CA ALA A 45 -0.79 -0.13 -11.53
C ALA A 45 -1.99 0.75 -11.14
N TYR A 46 -1.73 2.05 -11.02
CA TYR A 46 -2.81 3.03 -10.92
C TYR A 46 -3.09 3.56 -12.32
N VAL A 47 -4.28 3.31 -12.83
CA VAL A 47 -4.72 3.85 -14.13
C VAL A 47 -5.77 4.91 -13.85
N ASP A 48 -5.30 6.14 -13.73
CA ASP A 48 -6.12 7.34 -13.60
C ASP A 48 -5.41 8.49 -14.32
N TYR A 49 -5.42 8.41 -15.65
CA TYR A 49 -4.57 9.25 -16.47
C TYR A 49 -5.27 9.67 -17.76
N ASP A 50 -5.77 10.90 -17.76
CA ASP A 50 -6.02 11.64 -19.00
C ASP A 50 -4.71 12.33 -19.38
N GLY A 51 -3.91 11.64 -20.20
CA GLY A 51 -2.56 12.11 -20.51
C GLY A 51 -2.52 13.43 -21.26
N THR A 52 -3.53 13.71 -22.08
CA THR A 52 -3.66 14.98 -22.79
C THR A 52 -3.86 16.11 -21.78
N LYS A 53 -4.83 15.98 -20.88
CA LYS A 53 -5.11 17.01 -19.87
C LYS A 53 -3.90 17.29 -18.96
N VAL A 54 -3.20 16.25 -18.52
CA VAL A 54 -2.03 16.41 -17.63
C VAL A 54 -0.86 17.06 -18.38
N PHE A 55 -0.66 16.71 -19.65
CA PHE A 55 0.38 17.33 -20.46
C PHE A 55 0.10 18.81 -20.71
N ASP A 56 -1.15 19.17 -21.03
CA ASP A 56 -1.56 20.56 -21.19
C ASP A 56 -1.36 21.37 -19.90
N ALA A 57 -1.73 20.81 -18.74
CA ALA A 57 -1.49 21.43 -17.43
C ALA A 57 0.01 21.64 -17.16
N TYR A 58 0.85 20.67 -17.55
CA TYR A 58 2.30 20.78 -17.41
C TYR A 58 2.89 21.88 -18.30
N GLN A 59 2.39 22.03 -19.52
CA GLN A 59 2.81 23.09 -20.44
C GLN A 59 2.41 24.49 -19.93
N GLN A 60 1.21 24.61 -19.35
CA GLN A 60 0.74 25.88 -18.78
C GLN A 60 1.54 26.30 -17.55
N GLN A 61 1.81 25.35 -16.64
CA GLN A 61 2.56 25.61 -15.42
C GLN A 61 3.44 24.42 -15.07
N THR A 62 4.66 24.45 -15.60
CA THR A 62 5.68 23.45 -15.28
C THR A 62 6.14 23.61 -13.81
N PRO A 63 5.96 22.59 -12.96
CA PRO A 63 6.37 22.66 -11.56
C PRO A 63 7.90 22.64 -11.43
N LYS A 64 8.47 23.66 -10.76
CA LYS A 64 9.92 23.85 -10.65
C LYS A 64 10.44 23.35 -9.31
N THR A 65 9.71 23.63 -8.24
CA THR A 65 10.05 23.29 -6.86
C THR A 65 9.48 21.93 -6.45
N HIS A 66 9.99 21.39 -5.33
CA HIS A 66 9.45 20.16 -4.75
C HIS A 66 7.96 20.29 -4.40
N SER A 67 7.56 21.41 -3.78
CA SER A 67 6.17 21.66 -3.39
C SER A 67 5.24 21.68 -4.60
N GLU A 68 5.61 22.40 -5.66
CA GLU A 68 4.82 22.47 -6.89
C GLU A 68 4.69 21.10 -7.56
N ARG A 69 5.72 20.26 -7.49
CA ARG A 69 5.64 18.88 -8.04
C ARG A 69 4.66 18.02 -7.25
N THR A 70 4.68 18.12 -5.93
CA THR A 70 3.73 17.42 -5.06
C THR A 70 2.29 17.85 -5.37
N GLU A 71 2.04 19.15 -5.43
CA GLU A 71 0.72 19.71 -5.73
C GLU A 71 0.25 19.32 -7.14
N PHE A 72 1.14 19.39 -8.13
CA PHE A 72 0.85 18.97 -9.50
C PHE A 72 0.37 17.51 -9.57
N VAL A 73 1.05 16.61 -8.86
CA VAL A 73 0.66 15.18 -8.81
C VAL A 73 -0.66 15.00 -8.06
N GLN A 74 -0.86 15.69 -6.93
CA GLN A 74 -2.11 15.62 -6.17
C GLN A 74 -3.33 16.05 -7.02
N ASN A 75 -3.16 17.07 -7.85
CA ASN A 75 -4.24 17.61 -8.68
C ASN A 75 -4.50 16.78 -9.94
N ASN A 76 -3.45 16.22 -10.55
CA ASN A 76 -3.54 15.56 -11.86
C ASN A 76 -3.65 14.03 -11.78
N ALA A 77 -3.28 13.43 -10.64
CA ALA A 77 -3.32 11.99 -10.43
C ALA A 77 -3.98 11.61 -9.08
N PRO A 78 -5.19 12.15 -8.77
CA PRO A 78 -5.78 12.03 -7.44
C PRO A 78 -6.06 10.59 -7.02
N LYS A 79 -6.45 9.69 -7.93
CA LYS A 79 -6.65 8.28 -7.56
C LYS A 79 -5.34 7.54 -7.30
N ILE A 80 -4.24 7.94 -7.96
CA ILE A 80 -2.90 7.41 -7.66
C ILE A 80 -2.53 7.77 -6.22
N VAL A 81 -2.70 9.04 -5.86
CA VAL A 81 -2.44 9.53 -4.49
C VAL A 81 -3.34 8.82 -3.47
N ALA A 82 -4.64 8.72 -3.74
CA ALA A 82 -5.58 8.02 -2.87
C ALA A 82 -5.18 6.54 -2.67
N GLY A 83 -4.76 5.86 -3.73
CA GLY A 83 -4.30 4.49 -3.67
C GLY A 83 -3.04 4.32 -2.81
N LEU A 84 -2.06 5.21 -2.95
CA LEU A 84 -0.87 5.22 -2.09
C LEU A 84 -1.25 5.45 -0.62
N THR A 85 -2.17 6.38 -0.34
CA THR A 85 -2.69 6.60 1.02
C THR A 85 -3.39 5.36 1.58
N MET A 86 -4.12 4.61 0.76
CA MET A 86 -4.78 3.37 1.19
C MET A 86 -3.77 2.27 1.52
N LEU A 87 -2.68 2.17 0.76
CA LEU A 87 -1.58 1.25 1.06
C LEU A 87 -0.89 1.62 2.37
N GLU A 88 -0.62 2.91 2.59
CA GLU A 88 -0.04 3.39 3.85
C GLU A 88 -0.92 2.99 5.05
N LYS A 89 -2.23 3.29 4.98
CA LYS A 89 -3.20 2.91 6.01
C LYS A 89 -3.27 1.41 6.25
N PHE A 90 -3.15 0.59 5.18
CA PHE A 90 -3.09 -0.86 5.32
C PHE A 90 -1.87 -1.30 6.16
N PHE A 91 -0.69 -0.76 5.86
CA PHE A 91 0.52 -1.07 6.63
C PHE A 91 0.46 -0.54 8.07
N GLU A 92 -0.17 0.61 8.30
CA GLU A 92 -0.42 1.12 9.65
C GLU A 92 -1.36 0.20 10.44
N ALA A 93 -2.45 -0.25 9.83
CA ALA A 93 -3.38 -1.21 10.45
C ALA A 93 -2.66 -2.51 10.82
N LEU A 94 -1.87 -3.07 9.90
CA LEU A 94 -1.05 -4.26 10.15
C LEU A 94 -0.09 -4.08 11.33
N LYS A 95 0.56 -2.92 11.45
CA LYS A 95 1.45 -2.62 12.57
C LYS A 95 0.68 -2.55 13.88
N ARG A 96 -0.48 -1.89 13.90
CA ARG A 96 -1.32 -1.76 15.10
C ARG A 96 -1.80 -3.12 15.59
N ASP A 97 -2.37 -3.94 14.70
CA ASP A 97 -2.91 -5.25 15.06
C ASP A 97 -1.78 -6.18 15.60
N ALA A 98 -0.58 -6.08 15.01
CA ALA A 98 0.59 -6.80 15.49
C ALA A 98 1.09 -6.35 16.88
N VAL A 99 0.84 -5.10 17.27
CA VAL A 99 1.12 -4.56 18.61
C VAL A 99 0.04 -5.01 19.59
N ASP A 100 -1.22 -4.95 19.21
CA ASP A 100 -2.35 -5.38 20.04
C ASP A 100 -2.25 -6.87 20.41
N GLU A 101 -1.87 -7.72 19.45
CA GLU A 101 -1.64 -9.15 19.67
C GLU A 101 -0.48 -9.40 20.65
N LEU A 102 0.61 -8.62 20.55
CA LEU A 102 1.73 -8.68 21.51
C LEU A 102 1.31 -8.23 22.92
N MET A 103 0.49 -7.19 23.04
CA MET A 103 0.00 -6.70 24.32
C MET A 103 -0.96 -7.71 24.98
N MET A 104 -1.84 -8.34 24.20
CA MET A 104 -2.72 -9.42 24.65
C MET A 104 -1.91 -10.61 25.19
N LEU A 105 -0.86 -11.05 24.47
CA LEU A 105 0.04 -12.11 24.91
C LEU A 105 0.77 -11.75 26.22
N LYS A 106 1.28 -10.52 26.34
CA LYS A 106 1.96 -10.06 27.56
C LYS A 106 1.02 -10.03 28.77
N ASN A 107 -0.24 -9.63 28.57
CA ASN A 107 -1.22 -9.56 29.65
C ASN A 107 -1.68 -10.96 30.10
N ASN A 108 -1.75 -11.93 29.19
CA ASN A 108 -2.07 -13.33 29.51
C ASN A 108 -0.94 -14.09 30.20
N VAL A 109 0.30 -13.59 30.14
CA VAL A 109 1.48 -14.17 30.81
C VAL A 109 1.70 -13.60 32.22
N ARG A 110 0.82 -12.72 32.72
CA ARG A 110 0.83 -12.36 34.15
C ARG A 110 0.38 -13.56 34.98
N ILE A 111 1.36 -14.32 35.47
CA ILE A 111 1.19 -15.38 36.47
C ILE A 111 0.54 -14.73 37.71
N PRO A 112 -0.55 -15.27 38.26
CA PRO A 112 -1.13 -14.77 39.51
C PRO A 112 -0.08 -14.88 40.63
N ASN A 113 0.02 -13.83 41.45
CA ASN A 113 0.89 -13.79 42.63
C ASN A 113 0.58 -14.92 43.61
#